data_AF-A0A9P3JIL3-F1
#
_entry.id   AF-A0A9P3JIL3-F1
#
_cell.length_a   1.000
_cell.length_b   1.000
_cell.length_c   1.000
_cell.angle_alpha   90.00
_cell.angle_beta   90.00
_cell.angle_gamma   90.00
#
_symmetry.space_group_name_H-M   'P 1'
#
loop_
_entity.id
_entity.type
_entity.pdbx_description
1 polymer ?
#
loop_
_entity_poly.entity_id
_entity_poly.type
_entity_poly.pdbx_seq_one_letter_code
_entity_poly.pdbx_strand_id
1 'polypeptide(L)'
;MTPGGKVKRRIQDDHEKIFILINDTLSGDPSNLDFTMSQDVKGICTNGNRIATCMGRYFFFAKRYMESLSSLCLAKCMRHHLWDTSQFLLKQLTGVGHVTAKALLAAGIDSFDKLQQSDPRRIESLTGRKYPFGNQIKEALDALPPSVEVTIAEAEGGNHPGRHEFRINLTRACFPKTTGKKNFVYLLVGNEQSNSLLFHEKICPYNITVSTSSTGPGSALVASVVHEDFVGLDLHTRIEIGPPVHEANVHCGSAADAAQPPRPKERIPNRTAALGAEAKAGKLQHPCVREESDDQDFEP
;
A
#
# COMPACT_ATOMS: atom_id res chain seq x y z
N MET A 1 -31.99 -11.76 22.22
CA MET A 1 -33.03 -10.94 21.56
C MET A 1 -32.70 -9.48 21.83
N THR A 2 -32.12 -8.77 20.86
CA THR A 2 -32.10 -7.31 20.88
C THR A 2 -33.47 -6.84 20.38
N PRO A 3 -34.22 -6.05 21.16
CA PRO A 3 -35.53 -5.55 20.75
C PRO A 3 -35.31 -4.45 19.71
N GLY A 4 -35.80 -4.66 18.48
CA GLY A 4 -35.66 -3.70 17.37
C GLY A 4 -34.77 -4.16 16.21
N GLY A 5 -34.47 -5.46 16.09
CA GLY A 5 -33.75 -5.99 14.92
C GLY A 5 -34.55 -5.80 13.64
N LYS A 6 -34.24 -4.76 12.86
CA LYS A 6 -34.75 -4.57 11.49
C LYS A 6 -34.57 -5.89 10.74
N VAL A 7 -35.64 -6.43 10.17
CA VAL A 7 -35.58 -7.63 9.32
C VAL A 7 -34.58 -7.33 8.20
N LYS A 8 -33.48 -8.10 8.13
CA LYS A 8 -32.47 -7.91 7.09
C LYS A 8 -33.16 -8.10 5.73
N ARG A 9 -32.93 -7.16 4.80
CA ARG A 9 -33.48 -7.20 3.45
C ARG A 9 -33.15 -8.56 2.82
N ARG A 10 -34.17 -9.26 2.32
CA ARG A 10 -34.00 -10.53 1.62
C ARG A 10 -33.32 -10.26 0.28
N ILE A 11 -32.25 -10.99 -0.01
CA ILE A 11 -31.54 -10.97 -1.29
C ILE A 11 -32.53 -11.34 -2.40
N GLN A 12 -32.69 -10.46 -3.39
CA GLN A 12 -33.61 -10.69 -4.52
C GLN A 12 -32.84 -10.95 -5.82
N ASP A 13 -31.75 -10.22 -6.04
CA ASP A 13 -31.08 -10.20 -7.34
C ASP A 13 -29.76 -10.97 -7.34
N ASP A 14 -29.38 -11.48 -8.52
CA ASP A 14 -28.12 -12.19 -8.72
C ASP A 14 -26.90 -11.32 -8.37
N HIS A 15 -26.97 -10.01 -8.64
CA HIS A 15 -25.91 -9.06 -8.30
C HIS A 15 -25.72 -8.92 -6.79
N GLU A 16 -26.81 -8.87 -6.02
CA GLU A 16 -26.77 -8.82 -4.55
C GLU A 16 -26.17 -10.12 -4.00
N LYS A 17 -26.58 -11.27 -4.56
CA LYS A 17 -26.02 -12.56 -4.20
C LYS A 17 -24.51 -12.62 -4.46
N ILE A 18 -24.06 -12.23 -5.66
CA ILE A 18 -22.63 -12.19 -6.00
C ILE A 18 -21.87 -11.27 -5.05
N PHE A 19 -22.40 -10.06 -4.80
CA PHE A 19 -21.79 -9.08 -3.91
C PHE A 19 -21.60 -9.62 -2.48
N ILE A 20 -22.62 -10.30 -1.94
CA ILE A 20 -22.53 -10.86 -0.58
C ILE A 20 -21.56 -12.03 -0.55
N LEU A 21 -21.68 -12.98 -1.47
CA LEU A 21 -20.85 -14.19 -1.51
C LEU A 21 -19.37 -13.85 -1.71
N ILE A 22 -19.06 -12.88 -2.57
CA ILE A 22 -17.67 -12.48 -2.81
C ILE A 22 -17.07 -11.79 -1.58
N ASN A 23 -17.81 -10.87 -0.94
CA ASN A 23 -17.32 -10.19 0.26
C ASN A 23 -17.13 -11.16 1.44
N ASP A 24 -18.07 -12.09 1.65
CA ASP A 24 -17.95 -13.13 2.68
C ASP A 24 -16.74 -14.03 2.42
N THR A 25 -16.53 -14.44 1.17
CA THR A 25 -15.39 -15.27 0.79
C THR A 25 -14.06 -14.55 0.98
N LEU A 26 -13.95 -13.31 0.51
CA LEU A 26 -12.72 -12.51 0.57
C LEU A 26 -12.39 -12.05 1.99
N SER A 27 -13.32 -12.10 2.94
CA SER A 27 -13.01 -11.84 4.36
C SER A 27 -11.86 -12.71 4.91
N GLY A 28 -11.65 -13.89 4.32
CA GLY A 28 -10.70 -14.89 4.79
C GLY A 28 -11.28 -15.83 5.87
N ASP A 29 -12.46 -15.52 6.41
CA ASP A 29 -13.23 -16.34 7.36
C ASP A 29 -14.69 -16.46 6.89
N PRO A 30 -14.94 -17.15 5.76
CA PRO A 30 -16.27 -17.22 5.18
C PRO A 30 -17.26 -17.94 6.09
N SER A 31 -18.52 -17.58 5.94
CA SER A 31 -19.65 -18.23 6.60
C SER A 31 -19.76 -19.70 6.19
N ASN A 32 -20.43 -20.52 7.01
CA ASN A 32 -20.69 -21.91 6.65
C ASN A 32 -21.79 -21.98 5.57
N LEU A 33 -21.37 -22.03 4.32
CA LEU A 33 -22.23 -22.09 3.14
C LEU A 33 -22.64 -23.53 2.82
N ASP A 34 -23.83 -23.71 2.27
CA ASP A 34 -24.23 -25.00 1.71
C ASP A 34 -23.41 -25.35 0.45
N PHE A 35 -23.61 -26.56 -0.05
CA PHE A 35 -22.87 -27.06 -1.22
C PHE A 35 -23.09 -26.20 -2.46
N THR A 36 -24.33 -25.76 -2.71
CA THR A 36 -24.71 -24.98 -3.89
C THR A 36 -24.06 -23.59 -3.86
N MET A 37 -24.15 -22.88 -2.73
CA MET A 37 -23.49 -21.58 -2.54
C MET A 37 -21.97 -21.70 -2.61
N SER A 38 -21.40 -22.80 -2.10
CA SER A 38 -19.97 -23.07 -2.21
C SER A 38 -19.52 -23.27 -3.67
N GLN A 39 -20.36 -23.85 -4.53
CA GLN A 39 -20.10 -23.93 -5.97
C GLN A 39 -20.20 -22.56 -6.63
N ASP A 40 -21.20 -21.77 -6.28
CA ASP A 40 -21.36 -20.40 -6.78
C ASP A 40 -20.14 -19.54 -6.45
N VAL A 41 -19.64 -19.59 -5.21
CA VAL A 41 -18.41 -18.90 -4.79
C VAL A 41 -17.21 -19.28 -5.67
N LYS A 42 -17.02 -20.58 -5.95
CA LYS A 42 -15.93 -21.03 -6.83
C LYS A 42 -16.05 -20.45 -8.23
N GLY A 43 -17.27 -20.43 -8.78
CA GLY A 43 -17.57 -19.80 -10.06
C GLY A 43 -17.31 -18.30 -10.07
N ILE A 44 -17.77 -17.59 -9.03
CA ILE A 44 -17.58 -16.15 -8.84
C ILE A 44 -16.09 -15.82 -8.78
N CYS A 45 -15.31 -16.49 -7.95
CA CYS A 45 -13.88 -16.21 -7.81
C CYS A 45 -13.08 -16.55 -9.08
N THR A 46 -13.39 -17.67 -9.74
CA THR A 46 -12.69 -18.09 -10.96
C THR A 46 -12.96 -17.11 -12.11
N ASN A 47 -14.24 -16.78 -12.35
CA ASN A 47 -14.62 -15.87 -13.42
C ASN A 47 -14.24 -14.42 -13.09
N GLY A 48 -14.45 -14.01 -11.83
CA GLY A 48 -14.07 -12.70 -11.34
C GLY A 48 -12.57 -12.45 -11.44
N ASN A 49 -11.72 -13.43 -11.11
CA ASN A 49 -10.26 -13.32 -11.30
C ASN A 49 -9.91 -13.02 -12.77
N ARG A 50 -10.55 -13.72 -13.72
CA ARG A 50 -10.33 -13.51 -15.16
C ARG A 50 -10.80 -12.14 -15.61
N ILE A 51 -11.97 -11.70 -15.14
CA ILE A 51 -12.54 -10.38 -15.44
C ILE A 51 -11.62 -9.28 -14.89
N ALA A 52 -11.23 -9.34 -13.62
CA ALA A 52 -10.34 -8.37 -12.98
C ALA A 52 -8.96 -8.32 -13.66
N THR A 53 -8.42 -9.47 -14.07
CA THR A 53 -7.17 -9.52 -14.86
C THR A 53 -7.34 -8.82 -16.22
N CYS A 54 -8.47 -9.01 -16.89
CA CYS A 54 -8.81 -8.31 -18.13
C CYS A 54 -8.95 -6.80 -17.91
N MET A 55 -9.65 -6.38 -16.85
CA MET A 55 -9.79 -4.98 -16.44
C MET A 55 -8.43 -4.33 -16.24
N GLY A 56 -7.49 -4.99 -15.56
CA GLY A 56 -6.12 -4.48 -15.39
C GLY A 56 -5.43 -4.19 -16.71
N ARG A 57 -5.53 -5.11 -17.69
CA ARG A 57 -5.00 -4.93 -19.04
C ARG A 57 -5.69 -3.81 -19.82
N TYR A 58 -7.01 -3.69 -19.68
CA TYR A 58 -7.77 -2.59 -20.26
C TYR A 58 -7.33 -1.25 -19.69
N PHE A 59 -7.14 -1.14 -18.37
CA PHE A 59 -6.70 0.10 -17.73
C PHE A 59 -5.24 0.45 -18.03
N PHE A 60 -4.39 -0.54 -18.34
CA PHE A 60 -3.06 -0.28 -18.90
C PHE A 60 -3.15 0.44 -20.25
N PHE A 61 -4.07 -0.01 -21.10
CA PHE A 61 -4.34 0.62 -22.40
C PHE A 61 -4.96 2.01 -22.23
N ALA A 62 -5.94 2.15 -21.33
CA ALA A 62 -6.61 3.41 -21.02
C ALA A 62 -5.75 4.40 -20.22
N LYS A 63 -4.53 4.01 -19.83
CA LYS A 63 -3.57 4.80 -19.04
C LYS A 63 -4.12 5.29 -17.70
N ARG A 64 -4.87 4.43 -17.00
CA ARG A 64 -5.52 4.70 -15.71
C ARG A 64 -4.79 4.01 -14.56
N TYR A 65 -4.09 4.76 -13.72
CA TYR A 65 -3.18 4.21 -12.72
C TYR A 65 -3.90 3.46 -11.58
N MET A 66 -4.82 4.13 -10.90
CA MET A 66 -5.56 3.62 -9.75
C MET A 66 -6.42 2.42 -10.10
N GLU A 67 -7.10 2.46 -11.25
CA GLU A 67 -7.94 1.38 -11.73
C GLU A 67 -7.12 0.17 -12.16
N SER A 68 -5.95 0.38 -12.78
CA SER A 68 -4.98 -0.69 -13.04
C SER A 68 -4.53 -1.35 -11.75
N LEU A 69 -4.08 -0.57 -10.76
CA LEU A 69 -3.64 -1.08 -9.47
C LEU A 69 -4.75 -1.87 -8.74
N SER A 70 -5.94 -1.27 -8.63
CA SER A 70 -7.10 -1.88 -7.97
C SER A 70 -7.52 -3.18 -8.67
N SER A 71 -7.51 -3.21 -10.00
CA SER A 71 -7.89 -4.40 -10.77
C SER A 71 -6.90 -5.55 -10.58
N LEU A 72 -5.60 -5.26 -10.56
CA LEU A 72 -4.59 -6.28 -10.27
C LEU A 72 -4.69 -6.79 -8.83
N CYS A 73 -4.89 -5.91 -7.85
CA CYS A 73 -5.09 -6.31 -6.46
C CYS A 73 -6.32 -7.21 -6.31
N LEU A 74 -7.46 -6.77 -6.87
CA LEU A 74 -8.71 -7.51 -6.84
C LEU A 74 -8.59 -8.89 -7.49
N ALA A 75 -7.90 -8.99 -8.63
CA ALA A 75 -7.66 -10.27 -9.28
C ALA A 75 -7.00 -11.26 -8.32
N LYS A 76 -5.94 -10.85 -7.61
CA LYS A 76 -5.21 -11.70 -6.67
C LYS A 76 -6.04 -12.03 -5.44
N CYS A 77 -6.82 -11.07 -4.95
CA CYS A 77 -7.74 -11.31 -3.86
C CYS A 77 -8.73 -12.43 -4.21
N MET A 78 -9.31 -12.38 -5.41
CA MET A 78 -10.20 -13.43 -5.91
C MET A 78 -9.52 -14.77 -6.11
N ARG A 79 -8.24 -14.78 -6.54
CA ARG A 79 -7.46 -16.03 -6.69
C ARG A 79 -7.24 -16.73 -5.35
N HIS A 80 -6.98 -15.96 -4.30
CA HIS A 80 -6.65 -16.48 -2.97
C HIS A 80 -7.83 -16.52 -2.00
N HIS A 81 -9.01 -16.08 -2.44
CA HIS A 81 -10.19 -15.97 -1.60
C HIS A 81 -9.90 -15.13 -0.34
N LEU A 82 -9.23 -13.98 -0.53
CA LEU A 82 -8.70 -13.16 0.56
C LEU A 82 -8.53 -11.70 0.16
N TRP A 83 -8.99 -10.76 0.97
CA TRP A 83 -8.65 -9.34 0.85
C TRP A 83 -7.18 -9.08 1.21
N ASP A 84 -6.59 -8.06 0.59
CA ASP A 84 -5.25 -7.56 0.90
C ASP A 84 -5.08 -7.06 2.34
N THR A 85 -6.16 -6.63 2.96
CA THR A 85 -6.23 -6.20 4.36
C THR A 85 -6.55 -7.33 5.35
N SER A 86 -6.74 -8.57 4.88
CA SER A 86 -7.12 -9.68 5.77
C SER A 86 -5.93 -10.18 6.60
N GLN A 87 -6.23 -10.60 7.84
CA GLN A 87 -5.25 -11.19 8.76
C GLN A 87 -4.84 -12.63 8.38
N PHE A 88 -5.54 -13.25 7.44
CA PHE A 88 -5.31 -14.64 7.05
C PHE A 88 -4.36 -14.82 5.86
N LEU A 89 -3.34 -13.95 5.73
CA LEU A 89 -2.35 -13.98 4.63
C LEU A 89 -1.71 -15.37 4.44
N LEU A 90 -1.51 -16.11 5.53
CA LEU A 90 -0.87 -17.42 5.52
C LEU A 90 -1.71 -18.52 4.83
N LYS A 91 -3.02 -18.32 4.60
CA LYS A 91 -3.88 -19.27 3.86
C LYS A 91 -3.43 -19.48 2.41
N GLN A 92 -2.61 -18.58 1.88
CA GLN A 92 -2.05 -18.67 0.53
C GLN A 92 -1.03 -19.81 0.39
N LEU A 93 -0.49 -20.33 1.51
CA LEU A 93 0.49 -21.41 1.50
C LEU A 93 -0.18 -22.77 1.35
N THR A 94 0.40 -23.62 0.52
CA THR A 94 -0.06 -25.00 0.36
C THR A 94 -0.06 -25.73 1.70
N GLY A 95 -1.18 -26.38 2.03
CA GLY A 95 -1.35 -27.08 3.32
C GLY A 95 -1.90 -26.21 4.46
N VAL A 96 -1.95 -24.88 4.31
CA VAL A 96 -2.56 -24.00 5.31
C VAL A 96 -4.04 -23.78 4.99
N GLY A 97 -4.88 -24.64 5.58
CA GLY A 97 -6.32 -24.44 5.59
C GLY A 97 -6.77 -23.42 6.63
N HIS A 98 -8.08 -23.15 6.64
CA HIS A 98 -8.68 -22.15 7.54
C HIS A 98 -8.41 -22.38 9.03
N VAL A 99 -8.57 -23.62 9.50
CA VAL A 99 -8.30 -24.01 10.89
C VAL A 99 -6.84 -23.76 11.27
N THR A 100 -5.92 -24.11 10.37
CA THR A 100 -4.48 -23.91 10.57
C THR A 100 -4.13 -22.43 10.60
N ALA A 101 -4.70 -21.62 9.70
CA ALA A 101 -4.48 -20.18 9.69
C ALA A 101 -4.99 -19.51 10.98
N LYS A 102 -6.17 -19.91 11.50
CA LYS A 102 -6.70 -19.44 12.78
C LYS A 102 -5.78 -19.81 13.96
N ALA A 103 -5.25 -21.03 13.99
CA ALA A 103 -4.33 -21.46 15.04
C ALA A 103 -3.02 -20.66 15.03
N LEU A 104 -2.46 -20.40 13.84
CA LEU A 104 -1.25 -19.57 13.69
C LEU A 104 -1.51 -18.13 14.12
N LEU A 105 -2.63 -17.53 13.68
CA LEU A 105 -3.02 -16.19 14.05
C LEU A 105 -3.21 -16.05 15.57
N ALA A 106 -3.89 -17.01 16.21
CA ALA A 106 -4.07 -17.03 17.67
C ALA A 106 -2.73 -17.16 18.44
N ALA A 107 -1.72 -17.76 17.83
CA ALA A 107 -0.37 -17.84 18.37
C ALA A 107 0.51 -16.62 18.04
N GLY A 108 -0.05 -15.58 17.41
CA GLY A 108 0.66 -14.35 17.01
C GLY A 108 1.50 -14.47 15.73
N ILE A 109 1.33 -15.56 14.97
CA ILE A 109 2.01 -15.80 13.70
C ILE A 109 1.04 -15.41 12.57
N ASP A 110 1.11 -14.15 12.14
CA ASP A 110 0.18 -13.51 11.20
C ASP A 110 0.83 -13.11 9.86
N SER A 111 2.16 -13.18 9.75
CA SER A 111 2.91 -12.79 8.55
C SER A 111 3.86 -13.89 8.07
N PHE A 112 4.22 -13.82 6.78
CA PHE A 112 5.21 -14.74 6.19
C PHE A 112 6.53 -14.69 6.94
N ASP A 113 6.99 -13.51 7.37
CA ASP A 113 8.24 -13.34 8.10
C ASP A 113 8.21 -14.02 9.49
N LYS A 114 7.14 -13.83 10.26
CA LYS A 114 6.97 -14.50 11.56
C LYS A 114 6.90 -16.02 11.39
N LEU A 115 6.21 -16.49 10.35
CA LEU A 115 6.15 -17.91 10.04
C LEU A 115 7.52 -18.44 9.61
N GLN A 116 8.30 -17.67 8.85
CA GLN A 116 9.66 -18.00 8.41
C GLN A 116 10.64 -18.10 9.59
N GLN A 117 10.48 -17.28 10.62
CA GLN A 117 11.31 -17.30 11.84
C GLN A 117 10.91 -18.39 12.84
N SER A 118 9.67 -18.89 12.79
CA SER A 118 9.17 -19.88 13.74
C SER A 118 9.79 -21.27 13.56
N ASP A 119 10.09 -22.00 14.63
CA ASP A 119 10.59 -23.36 14.52
C ASP A 119 9.53 -24.32 13.91
N PRO A 120 9.89 -25.23 12.99
CA PRO A 120 8.94 -26.17 12.39
C PRO A 120 8.16 -27.03 13.40
N ARG A 121 8.79 -27.45 14.50
CA ARG A 121 8.15 -28.32 15.52
C ARG A 121 7.20 -27.48 16.38
N ARG A 122 7.51 -26.20 16.59
CA ARG A 122 6.56 -25.24 17.16
C ARG A 122 5.32 -25.06 16.27
N ILE A 123 5.50 -24.95 14.95
CA ILE A 123 4.37 -24.84 14.00
C ILE A 123 3.47 -26.08 14.10
N GLU A 124 4.06 -27.28 14.11
CA GLU A 124 3.34 -28.56 14.28
C GLU A 124 2.54 -28.59 15.59
N SER A 125 3.19 -28.24 16.71
CA SER A 125 2.56 -28.20 18.02
C SER A 125 1.39 -27.21 18.09
N LEU A 126 1.56 -25.98 17.58
CA LEU A 126 0.50 -24.96 17.59
C LEU A 126 -0.69 -25.33 16.70
N THR A 127 -0.43 -25.97 15.57
CA THR A 127 -1.46 -26.31 14.58
C THR A 127 -2.11 -27.68 14.81
N GLY A 128 -1.61 -28.46 15.79
CA GLY A 128 -2.06 -29.82 16.04
C GLY A 128 -1.75 -30.79 14.88
N ARG A 129 -0.82 -30.43 14.00
CA ARG A 129 -0.40 -31.25 12.86
C ARG A 129 0.81 -32.08 13.24
N LYS A 130 0.92 -33.28 12.67
CA LYS A 130 2.06 -34.18 12.92
C LYS A 130 3.23 -33.83 12.01
N TYR A 131 4.42 -34.20 12.45
CA TYR A 131 5.60 -34.28 11.59
C TYR A 131 5.27 -35.01 10.28
N PRO A 132 5.73 -34.52 9.10
CA PRO A 132 6.68 -33.43 8.86
C PRO A 132 6.03 -32.09 8.44
N PHE A 133 4.81 -31.80 8.90
CA PHE A 133 4.04 -30.63 8.44
C PHE A 133 4.80 -29.30 8.55
N GLY A 134 5.54 -29.07 9.64
CA GLY A 134 6.27 -27.83 9.84
C GLY A 134 7.36 -27.62 8.77
N ASN A 135 8.05 -28.70 8.36
CA ASN A 135 9.06 -28.63 7.31
C ASN A 135 8.43 -28.36 5.95
N GLN A 136 7.28 -28.99 5.65
CA GLN A 136 6.52 -28.73 4.42
C GLN A 136 6.10 -27.26 4.31
N ILE A 137 5.73 -26.63 5.45
CA ILE A 137 5.43 -25.20 5.49
C ILE A 137 6.68 -24.34 5.20
N LYS A 138 7.86 -24.73 5.69
CA LYS A 138 9.11 -24.03 5.35
C LYS A 138 9.44 -24.14 3.87
N GLU A 139 9.27 -25.31 3.28
CA GLU A 139 9.44 -25.51 1.84
C GLU A 139 8.45 -24.68 1.03
N ALA A 140 7.19 -24.58 1.48
CA ALA A 140 6.18 -23.73 0.86
C ALA A 140 6.54 -22.23 0.93
N LEU A 141 7.18 -21.78 2.02
CA LEU A 141 7.68 -20.41 2.15
C LEU A 141 8.84 -20.11 1.19
N ASP A 142 9.66 -21.11 0.86
CA ASP A 142 10.75 -20.91 -0.11
C ASP A 142 10.22 -20.63 -1.53
N ALA A 143 8.97 -20.99 -1.83
CA ALA A 143 8.29 -20.66 -3.09
C ALA A 143 7.81 -19.20 -3.19
N LEU A 144 7.87 -18.45 -2.09
CA LEU A 144 7.56 -17.02 -2.09
C LEU A 144 8.53 -16.25 -2.99
N PRO A 145 8.07 -15.15 -3.63
CA PRO A 145 8.95 -14.26 -4.36
C PRO A 145 10.02 -13.67 -3.42
N PRO A 146 11.25 -13.44 -3.90
CA PRO A 146 12.25 -12.73 -3.11
C PRO A 146 11.76 -11.32 -2.79
N SER A 147 12.16 -10.80 -1.63
CA SER A 147 11.92 -9.40 -1.27
C SER A 147 12.53 -8.47 -2.31
N VAL A 148 11.82 -7.39 -2.63
CA VAL A 148 12.21 -6.38 -3.62
C VAL A 148 12.21 -5.01 -3.00
N GLU A 149 12.97 -4.11 -3.60
CA GLU A 149 13.05 -2.71 -3.23
C GLU A 149 12.81 -1.86 -4.48
N VAL A 150 12.07 -0.76 -4.31
CA VAL A 150 11.90 0.25 -5.34
C VAL A 150 12.39 1.58 -4.81
N THR A 151 13.23 2.23 -5.60
CA THR A 151 13.70 3.58 -5.36
C THR A 151 13.27 4.50 -6.48
N ILE A 152 12.90 5.72 -6.13
CA ILE A 152 12.57 6.79 -7.08
C ILE A 152 13.56 7.93 -6.82
N ALA A 153 14.33 8.30 -7.83
CA ALA A 153 15.27 9.41 -7.77
C ALA A 153 14.97 10.40 -8.89
N GLU A 154 15.04 11.71 -8.60
CA GLU A 154 14.97 12.74 -9.64
C GLU A 154 16.28 12.74 -10.44
N ALA A 155 16.21 12.87 -11.76
CA ALA A 155 17.37 12.85 -12.63
C ALA A 155 18.08 14.21 -12.62
N GLU A 156 19.38 14.21 -12.34
CA GLU A 156 20.20 15.42 -12.40
C GLU A 156 20.30 15.93 -13.84
N GLY A 157 19.81 17.15 -14.10
CA GLY A 157 19.97 17.86 -15.38
C GLY A 157 18.77 17.78 -16.35
N GLY A 158 17.69 17.08 -16.01
CA GLY A 158 16.46 16.99 -16.83
C GLY A 158 15.37 18.01 -16.45
N ASN A 159 15.63 18.88 -15.48
CA ASN A 159 14.65 19.79 -14.92
C ASN A 159 14.44 21.00 -15.83
N HIS A 160 13.42 20.92 -16.67
CA HIS A 160 12.86 22.06 -17.38
C HIS A 160 11.68 22.61 -16.57
N PRO A 161 11.36 23.91 -16.67
CA PRO A 161 10.20 24.47 -15.99
C PRO A 161 8.93 23.67 -16.33
N GLY A 162 8.40 22.95 -15.34
CA GLY A 162 7.18 22.13 -15.47
C GLY A 162 7.36 20.67 -15.90
N ARG A 163 8.59 20.19 -16.17
CA ARG A 163 8.88 18.78 -16.49
C ARG A 163 10.00 18.25 -15.61
N HIS A 164 9.67 17.26 -14.78
CA HIS A 164 10.62 16.56 -13.91
C HIS A 164 10.86 15.16 -14.47
N GLU A 165 12.12 14.76 -14.55
CA GLU A 165 12.52 13.42 -14.96
C GLU A 165 12.89 12.58 -13.74
N PHE A 166 12.38 11.36 -13.67
CA PHE A 166 12.57 10.43 -12.58
C PHE A 166 13.16 9.12 -13.07
N ARG A 167 14.10 8.60 -12.30
CA ARG A 167 14.67 7.27 -12.44
C ARG A 167 14.08 6.36 -11.36
N ILE A 168 13.37 5.34 -11.80
CA ILE A 168 12.80 4.30 -10.95
C ILE A 168 13.69 3.07 -11.07
N ASN A 169 14.16 2.54 -9.95
CA ASN A 169 14.97 1.32 -9.92
C ASN A 169 14.29 0.26 -9.05
N LEU A 170 13.94 -0.87 -9.66
CA LEU A 170 13.44 -2.06 -9.00
C LEU A 170 14.59 -3.06 -8.88
N THR A 171 14.92 -3.44 -7.65
CA THR A 171 15.98 -4.43 -7.37
C THR A 171 15.50 -5.48 -6.39
N ARG A 172 16.24 -6.60 -6.31
CA ARG A 172 16.02 -7.62 -5.28
C ARG A 172 16.76 -7.23 -4.02
N ALA A 173 16.05 -7.23 -2.89
CA ALA A 173 16.65 -7.04 -1.58
C ALA A 173 17.35 -8.32 -1.06
N CYS A 174 16.95 -9.49 -1.56
CA CYS A 174 17.53 -10.78 -1.18
C CYS A 174 17.72 -11.70 -2.39
N PHE A 175 18.73 -12.58 -2.32
CA PHE A 175 18.92 -13.62 -3.31
C PHE A 175 17.82 -14.68 -3.19
N PRO A 176 17.25 -15.14 -4.32
CA PRO A 176 16.22 -16.16 -4.28
C PRO A 176 16.80 -17.45 -3.69
N LYS A 177 16.10 -18.03 -2.72
CA LYS A 177 16.27 -19.45 -2.41
C LYS A 177 15.78 -20.21 -3.64
N THR A 178 16.58 -21.12 -4.16
CA THR A 178 16.41 -21.71 -5.48
C THR A 178 15.07 -22.43 -5.60
N THR A 179 14.06 -21.74 -6.14
CA THR A 179 12.81 -22.35 -6.56
C THR A 179 12.69 -22.25 -8.07
N GLY A 180 12.39 -23.37 -8.73
CA GLY A 180 12.20 -23.40 -10.19
C GLY A 180 10.98 -22.61 -10.67
N LYS A 181 10.18 -22.05 -9.75
CA LYS A 181 8.98 -21.28 -10.05
C LYS A 181 9.34 -19.83 -10.39
N LYS A 182 8.92 -19.36 -11.56
CA LYS A 182 9.01 -17.95 -11.94
C LYS A 182 7.88 -17.17 -11.28
N ASN A 183 8.23 -16.21 -10.44
CA ASN A 183 7.29 -15.26 -9.85
C ASN A 183 7.38 -13.94 -10.61
N PHE A 184 6.27 -13.41 -11.11
CA PHE A 184 6.24 -12.14 -11.83
C PHE A 184 5.69 -11.02 -10.95
N VAL A 185 6.14 -9.80 -11.24
CA VAL A 185 5.58 -8.57 -10.67
C VAL A 185 5.16 -7.63 -11.80
N TYR A 186 4.15 -6.79 -11.55
CA TYR A 186 3.84 -5.63 -12.38
C TYR A 186 4.45 -4.39 -11.72
N LEU A 187 5.36 -3.70 -12.39
CA LEU A 187 5.81 -2.36 -11.99
C LEU A 187 4.89 -1.36 -12.67
N LEU A 188 4.14 -0.59 -11.87
CA LEU A 188 3.29 0.49 -12.33
C LEU A 188 3.88 1.80 -11.83
N VAL A 189 4.12 2.75 -12.72
CA VAL A 189 4.50 4.12 -12.36
C VAL A 189 3.43 5.05 -12.86
N GLY A 190 2.87 5.86 -11.97
CA GLY A 190 1.79 6.77 -12.31
C GLY A 190 1.78 8.01 -11.44
N ASN A 191 0.94 8.95 -11.85
CA ASN A 191 0.67 10.16 -11.12
C ASN A 191 -0.66 9.99 -10.37
N GLU A 192 -0.62 10.16 -9.05
CA GLU A 192 -1.75 9.87 -8.17
C GLU A 192 -2.92 10.85 -8.37
N GLN A 193 -2.64 12.15 -8.48
CA GLN A 193 -3.67 13.19 -8.58
C GLN A 193 -4.38 13.19 -9.93
N SER A 194 -3.61 13.07 -11.02
CA SER A 194 -4.18 12.99 -12.38
C SER A 194 -4.65 11.58 -12.74
N ASN A 195 -4.35 10.59 -11.90
CA ASN A 195 -4.62 9.19 -12.13
C ASN A 195 -4.09 8.67 -13.50
N SER A 196 -2.95 9.22 -13.94
CA SER A 196 -2.33 8.89 -15.21
C SER A 196 -1.27 7.81 -15.01
N LEU A 197 -1.39 6.71 -15.75
CA LEU A 197 -0.38 5.64 -15.78
C LEU A 197 0.72 6.01 -16.78
N LEU A 198 1.92 6.29 -16.28
CA LEU A 198 3.07 6.72 -17.07
C LEU A 198 3.87 5.53 -17.61
N PHE A 199 4.03 4.48 -16.79
CA PHE A 199 4.77 3.28 -17.16
C PHE A 199 4.11 2.04 -16.56
N HIS A 200 4.11 0.94 -17.31
CA HIS A 200 3.74 -0.36 -16.78
C HIS A 200 4.54 -1.47 -17.47
N GLU A 201 5.07 -2.43 -16.71
CA GLU A 201 5.71 -3.61 -17.28
C GLU A 201 5.57 -4.82 -16.35
N LYS A 202 5.47 -6.01 -16.95
CA LYS A 202 5.51 -7.29 -16.25
C LYS A 202 6.95 -7.79 -16.20
N ILE A 203 7.54 -7.88 -15.01
CA ILE A 203 8.98 -8.06 -14.81
C ILE A 203 9.29 -9.39 -14.13
N CYS A 204 10.28 -10.09 -14.66
CA CYS A 204 11.01 -11.20 -14.04
C CYS A 204 12.29 -11.45 -14.86
N PRO A 205 13.51 -11.39 -14.30
CA PRO A 205 13.86 -11.16 -12.89
C PRO A 205 13.65 -9.70 -12.43
N TYR A 206 13.57 -9.48 -11.12
CA TYR A 206 13.29 -8.16 -10.50
C TYR A 206 14.52 -7.24 -10.51
N ASN A 207 14.97 -6.86 -11.70
CA ASN A 207 16.05 -5.90 -11.89
C ASN A 207 15.75 -5.08 -13.13
N ILE A 208 15.27 -3.86 -12.94
CA ILE A 208 14.99 -2.92 -14.03
C ILE A 208 15.17 -1.49 -13.55
N THR A 209 15.73 -0.65 -14.42
CA THR A 209 15.79 0.80 -14.24
C THR A 209 15.00 1.46 -15.36
N VAL A 210 14.08 2.35 -14.99
CA VAL A 210 13.17 3.03 -15.91
C VAL A 210 13.28 4.53 -15.71
N SER A 211 13.39 5.28 -16.81
CA SER A 211 13.22 6.74 -16.78
C SER A 211 11.80 7.11 -17.19
N THR A 212 11.18 8.00 -16.43
CA THR A 212 9.87 8.57 -16.78
C THR A 212 9.88 10.07 -16.52
N SER A 213 9.02 10.82 -17.21
CA SER A 213 8.84 12.24 -16.92
C SER A 213 7.42 12.52 -16.48
N SER A 214 7.28 13.33 -15.44
CA SER A 214 5.99 13.81 -14.96
C SER A 214 5.91 15.33 -15.11
N THR A 215 4.72 15.81 -15.42
CA THR A 215 4.42 17.23 -15.61
C THR A 215 3.35 17.67 -14.64
N GLY A 216 3.60 18.75 -13.89
CA GLY A 216 2.57 19.37 -13.05
C GLY A 216 3.07 19.72 -11.64
N PRO A 217 2.96 21.00 -11.20
CA PRO A 217 3.27 21.41 -9.83
C PRO A 217 2.40 20.67 -8.81
N GLY A 218 3.00 20.24 -7.69
CA GLY A 218 2.26 19.67 -6.55
C GLY A 218 1.67 18.28 -6.78
N SER A 219 2.10 17.59 -7.84
CA SER A 219 1.67 16.21 -8.09
C SER A 219 2.63 15.21 -7.43
N ALA A 220 2.16 14.00 -7.17
CA ALA A 220 2.91 12.92 -6.55
C ALA A 220 3.09 11.78 -7.54
N LEU A 221 4.35 11.42 -7.76
CA LEU A 221 4.71 10.24 -8.55
C LEU A 221 4.71 9.03 -7.61
N VAL A 222 4.04 7.96 -8.03
CA VAL A 222 3.97 6.73 -7.28
C VAL A 222 4.46 5.57 -8.15
N ALA A 223 5.38 4.78 -7.61
CA ALA A 223 5.80 3.51 -8.18
C ALA A 223 5.25 2.37 -7.32
N SER A 224 4.47 1.49 -7.94
CA SER A 224 3.82 0.34 -7.31
C SER A 224 4.33 -0.96 -7.90
N VAL A 225 4.82 -1.86 -7.05
CA VAL A 225 5.16 -3.23 -7.41
C VAL A 225 4.05 -4.15 -6.94
N VAL A 226 3.33 -4.72 -7.91
CA VAL A 226 2.22 -5.61 -7.65
C VAL A 226 2.64 -7.03 -8.00
N HIS A 227 2.82 -7.89 -7.00
CA HIS A 227 3.14 -9.30 -7.22
C HIS A 227 1.98 -9.98 -7.93
N GLU A 228 2.19 -10.84 -8.92
CA GLU A 228 1.07 -11.46 -9.65
C GLU A 228 0.34 -12.55 -8.85
N ASP A 229 1.07 -13.22 -7.96
CA ASP A 229 0.66 -14.48 -7.35
C ASP A 229 0.38 -14.39 -5.86
N PHE A 230 0.75 -13.31 -5.19
CA PHE A 230 0.60 -13.22 -3.73
C PHE A 230 -0.03 -11.89 -3.33
N VAL A 231 -0.85 -11.98 -2.29
CA VAL A 231 -1.49 -10.88 -1.59
C VAL A 231 -0.63 -10.53 -0.37
N GLY A 232 -0.49 -9.23 -0.08
CA GLY A 232 0.27 -8.74 1.08
C GLY A 232 1.78 -8.58 0.85
N LEU A 233 2.27 -8.72 -0.39
CA LEU A 233 3.68 -8.51 -0.76
C LEU A 233 3.89 -7.29 -1.67
N ASP A 234 2.83 -6.55 -1.96
CA ASP A 234 2.90 -5.38 -2.84
C ASP A 234 3.62 -4.22 -2.15
N LEU A 235 4.32 -3.40 -2.94
CA LEU A 235 5.10 -2.26 -2.46
C LEU A 235 4.70 -1.00 -3.20
N HIS A 236 4.59 0.10 -2.46
CA HIS A 236 4.23 1.41 -3.00
C HIS A 236 5.24 2.45 -2.51
N THR A 237 5.91 3.12 -3.44
CA THR A 237 6.86 4.20 -3.15
C THR A 237 6.34 5.48 -3.77
N ARG A 238 6.27 6.55 -2.98
CA ARG A 238 5.70 7.86 -3.37
C ARG A 238 6.75 8.95 -3.20
N ILE A 239 6.84 9.86 -4.17
CA ILE A 239 7.62 11.09 -4.08
C ILE A 239 6.76 12.28 -4.49
N GLU A 240 6.88 13.39 -3.77
CA GLU A 240 6.19 14.64 -4.11
C GLU A 240 7.05 15.46 -5.06
N ILE A 241 6.43 15.98 -6.11
CA ILE A 241 7.08 16.83 -7.09
C ILE A 241 7.01 18.27 -6.58
N GLY A 242 8.18 18.85 -6.30
CA GLY A 242 8.30 20.22 -5.80
C GLY A 242 7.68 21.26 -6.75
N PRO A 243 7.36 22.47 -6.26
CA PRO A 243 6.91 23.55 -7.12
C PRO A 243 7.99 23.89 -8.16
N PRO A 244 7.61 24.33 -9.38
CA PRO A 244 8.56 24.77 -10.38
C PRO A 244 9.42 25.87 -9.76
N VAL A 245 10.73 25.69 -9.82
CA VAL A 245 11.68 26.72 -9.42
C VAL A 245 11.43 27.91 -10.34
N HIS A 246 10.73 28.94 -9.85
CA HIS A 246 10.77 30.25 -10.48
C HIS A 246 12.22 30.71 -10.38
N GLU A 247 12.90 30.84 -11.52
CA GLU A 247 14.16 31.57 -11.61
C GLU A 247 13.91 32.95 -11.01
N ALA A 248 14.37 33.17 -9.78
CA ALA A 248 14.43 34.48 -9.20
C ALA A 248 15.37 35.29 -10.11
N ASN A 249 14.82 36.32 -10.75
CA ASN A 249 15.53 37.31 -11.55
C ASN A 249 16.93 37.55 -10.98
N VAL A 250 17.95 37.07 -11.69
CA VAL A 250 19.32 37.56 -11.51
C VAL A 250 19.31 38.99 -12.03
N HIS A 251 19.01 39.95 -11.15
CA HIS A 251 19.27 41.34 -11.44
C HIS A 251 20.79 41.49 -11.45
N CYS A 252 21.36 41.49 -12.65
CA CYS A 252 22.75 41.80 -12.89
C CYS A 252 22.97 43.25 -12.43
N GLY A 253 23.53 43.42 -11.24
CA GLY A 253 23.89 44.72 -10.70
C GLY A 253 24.99 45.34 -11.56
N SER A 254 24.64 46.38 -12.32
CA SER A 254 25.61 47.27 -12.95
C SER A 254 26.39 47.98 -11.85
N ALA A 255 27.70 47.75 -11.85
CA ALA A 255 28.65 48.45 -10.98
C ALA A 255 28.75 49.93 -11.39
N ALA A 256 28.57 50.83 -10.44
CA ALA A 256 29.14 52.17 -10.48
C ALA A 256 29.19 52.79 -9.07
N ASP A 257 30.43 52.82 -8.56
CA ASP A 257 31.09 54.01 -8.01
C ASP A 257 31.07 54.37 -6.51
N ALA A 258 32.23 54.92 -6.14
CA ALA A 258 32.58 55.77 -5.00
C ALA A 258 32.83 55.15 -3.60
N ALA A 259 34.12 55.16 -3.27
CA ALA A 259 34.75 54.89 -1.98
C ALA A 259 34.53 55.98 -0.92
N GLN A 260 34.59 55.60 0.38
CA GLN A 260 35.36 56.31 1.43
C GLN A 260 35.49 55.46 2.73
N PRO A 261 36.51 55.74 3.59
CA PRO A 261 37.27 54.74 4.37
C PRO A 261 36.82 54.52 5.84
N PRO A 262 37.37 53.52 6.57
CA PRO A 262 36.85 53.09 7.87
C PRO A 262 37.48 53.84 9.05
N ARG A 263 36.78 53.89 10.19
CA ARG A 263 37.32 54.31 11.49
C ARG A 263 36.62 53.56 12.65
N PRO A 264 37.23 53.47 13.86
CA PRO A 264 37.69 52.21 14.42
C PRO A 264 36.92 51.70 15.64
N LYS A 265 37.26 50.45 16.00
CA LYS A 265 36.75 49.62 17.09
C LYS A 265 36.76 50.31 18.47
N GLU A 266 35.69 50.11 19.23
CA GLU A 266 35.70 50.21 20.69
C GLU A 266 35.15 48.94 21.36
N ARG A 267 35.50 48.85 22.64
CA ARG A 267 35.92 47.66 23.38
C ARG A 267 34.81 47.20 24.33
N ILE A 268 34.71 45.88 24.52
CA ILE A 268 33.84 45.18 25.49
C ILE A 268 34.16 45.65 26.93
N PRO A 269 33.19 45.56 27.88
CA PRO A 269 33.37 44.52 28.88
C PRO A 269 32.08 43.79 29.31
N ASN A 270 32.28 42.52 29.67
CA ASN A 270 31.35 41.59 30.32
C ASN A 270 30.83 42.11 31.69
N ARG A 271 29.61 41.69 32.06
CA ARG A 271 29.24 41.34 33.46
C ARG A 271 28.00 40.43 33.46
N THR A 272 28.15 39.13 33.67
CA THR A 272 27.96 38.36 34.93
C THR A 272 26.60 38.47 35.63
N ALA A 273 25.93 37.29 35.68
CA ALA A 273 25.21 36.68 36.81
C ALA A 273 23.82 37.17 37.26
N ALA A 274 22.96 36.15 37.40
CA ALA A 274 22.17 35.77 38.59
C ALA A 274 20.63 35.90 38.53
N LEU A 275 20.02 34.71 38.65
CA LEU A 275 18.89 34.33 39.50
C LEU A 275 17.53 35.05 39.40
N GLY A 276 16.52 34.24 39.03
CA GLY A 276 15.42 33.89 39.94
C GLY A 276 14.15 34.72 39.85
N ALA A 277 13.04 34.09 39.43
CA ALA A 277 11.75 34.15 40.13
C ALA A 277 10.70 33.27 39.44
N GLU A 278 10.04 32.47 40.26
CA GLU A 278 8.85 31.68 39.97
C GLU A 278 7.63 32.55 39.60
N ALA A 279 6.73 32.05 38.77
CA ALA A 279 5.32 32.43 38.82
C ALA A 279 4.40 31.29 38.34
N LYS A 280 3.39 31.06 39.16
CA LYS A 280 2.39 29.98 39.13
C LYS A 280 1.32 30.14 38.04
N ALA A 281 0.83 28.97 37.63
CA ALA A 281 -0.57 28.54 37.45
C ALA A 281 -1.60 29.48 36.78
N GLY A 282 -2.20 28.97 35.70
CA GLY A 282 -3.50 29.40 35.18
C GLY A 282 -4.20 28.25 34.44
N LYS A 283 -5.02 27.48 35.17
CA LYS A 283 -6.03 26.56 34.64
C LYS A 283 -7.13 27.39 33.95
N LEU A 284 -7.52 27.02 32.73
CA LEU A 284 -8.85 27.35 32.20
C LEU A 284 -9.56 26.07 31.75
N GLN A 285 -10.68 25.79 32.40
CA GLN A 285 -11.72 24.85 31.98
C GLN A 285 -12.90 25.65 31.39
N HIS A 286 -13.55 25.00 30.43
CA HIS A 286 -14.81 25.25 29.72
C HIS A 286 -15.90 26.13 30.38
N PRO A 287 -16.87 26.58 29.56
CA PRO A 287 -18.16 25.88 29.60
C PRO A 287 -18.79 25.59 28.23
N CYS A 288 -19.69 24.59 28.28
CA CYS A 288 -20.57 24.01 27.26
C CYS A 288 -21.97 24.65 27.35
N VAL A 289 -22.69 24.88 26.23
CA VAL A 289 -24.18 24.93 26.16
C VAL A 289 -24.72 24.62 24.72
N ARG A 290 -25.51 23.52 24.63
CA ARG A 290 -26.78 23.18 23.88
C ARG A 290 -26.97 23.46 22.36
N GLU A 291 -27.33 22.45 21.55
CA GLU A 291 -28.69 21.94 21.11
C GLU A 291 -29.50 23.01 20.33
N GLU A 292 -30.10 22.79 19.14
CA GLU A 292 -30.98 21.70 18.67
C GLU A 292 -31.24 21.80 17.12
N SER A 293 -31.57 20.65 16.50
CA SER A 293 -32.42 20.33 15.30
C SER A 293 -32.54 21.23 14.04
N ASP A 294 -32.42 20.64 12.85
CA ASP A 294 -33.59 20.37 11.98
C ASP A 294 -33.26 19.47 10.76
N ASP A 295 -34.12 18.46 10.57
CA ASP A 295 -34.27 17.60 9.40
C ASP A 295 -34.90 18.36 8.22
N GLN A 296 -34.51 18.06 6.98
CA GLN A 296 -35.34 18.34 5.81
C GLN A 296 -35.06 17.37 4.67
N ASP A 297 -36.03 16.46 4.48
CA ASP A 297 -36.24 15.63 3.30
C ASP A 297 -36.53 16.49 2.05
N PHE A 298 -36.01 16.08 0.90
CA PHE A 298 -36.46 16.54 -0.42
C PHE A 298 -36.45 15.37 -1.41
N GLU A 299 -37.63 14.83 -1.72
CA GLU A 299 -37.98 14.24 -3.02
C GLU A 299 -39.17 15.02 -3.56
N PRO A 300 -39.26 15.13 -4.89
CA PRO A 300 -40.25 14.32 -5.60
C PRO A 300 -39.67 13.41 -6.69
#